data_AF-A0A3Q3K886-F1
#
_entry.id   AF-A0A3Q3K886-F1
#
_cell.length_a   1.000
_cell.length_b   1.000
_cell.length_c   1.000
_cell.angle_alpha   90.00
_cell.angle_beta   90.00
_cell.angle_gamma   90.00
#
_symmetry.space_group_name_H-M   'P 1'
#
loop_
_entity.id
_entity.type
_entity.pdbx_description
1 polymer ?
#
loop_
_entity_poly.entity_id
_entity_poly.type
_entity_poly.pdbx_seq_one_letter_code
_entity_poly.pdbx_strand_id
1 'polypeptide(L)'
;MPSMTFSCISSHYTADEPEQPPKNWTESQVSTWLRSIGVKEQYIVKLYEEEVDGQILLTLNEDFLKTKICMKSGPAHLIIQKRDELLNGWFKNGASERQRSQ
;
A
#
# COMPACT_ATOMS: atom_id res chain seq x y z
N MET A 1 -30.78 36.84 14.81
CA MET A 1 -30.06 35.59 15.09
C MET A 1 -29.98 34.80 13.78
N PRO A 2 -28.90 34.88 13.01
CA PRO A 2 -28.79 34.09 11.79
C PRO A 2 -28.54 32.62 12.13
N SER A 3 -29.38 31.77 11.53
CA SER A 3 -29.27 30.33 11.41
C SER A 3 -27.85 29.90 11.04
N MET A 4 -27.19 29.09 11.90
CA MET A 4 -25.98 28.37 11.54
C MET A 4 -26.34 26.96 11.10
N THR A 5 -26.92 26.85 9.91
CA THR A 5 -26.77 25.66 9.10
C THR A 5 -25.38 25.70 8.48
N PHE A 6 -24.41 24.97 9.04
CA PHE A 6 -23.19 24.64 8.32
C PHE A 6 -23.25 23.19 7.87
N SER A 7 -23.49 23.10 6.57
CA SER A 7 -23.39 22.01 5.61
C SER A 7 -22.51 20.81 6.03
N CYS A 8 -23.04 19.62 5.77
CA CYS A 8 -22.34 18.33 5.80
C CYS A 8 -21.00 18.40 5.05
N ILE A 9 -19.90 18.07 5.74
CA ILE A 9 -18.76 17.45 5.05
C ILE A 9 -18.98 15.96 5.17
N SER A 10 -19.76 15.45 4.21
CA SER A 10 -19.70 14.06 3.83
C SER A 10 -18.27 13.82 3.33
N SER A 11 -17.35 13.40 4.20
CA SER A 11 -16.07 12.85 3.76
C SER A 11 -16.37 11.51 3.13
N HIS A 12 -16.56 11.58 1.83
CA HIS A 12 -16.59 10.52 0.84
C HIS A 12 -15.54 9.47 1.21
N TYR A 13 -16.03 8.34 1.72
CA TYR A 13 -15.28 7.13 1.97
C TYR A 13 -14.82 6.57 0.61
N THR A 14 -13.65 7.01 0.14
CA THR A 14 -12.93 6.33 -0.95
C THR A 14 -12.11 5.22 -0.31
N ALA A 15 -12.65 4.01 -0.34
CA ALA A 15 -12.12 2.81 0.30
C ALA A 15 -10.81 2.26 -0.33
N ASP A 16 -9.93 3.09 -0.88
CA ASP A 16 -8.84 2.59 -1.74
C ASP A 16 -7.45 3.21 -1.54
N GLU A 17 -7.26 4.12 -0.58
CA GLU A 17 -5.91 4.44 -0.10
C GLU A 17 -5.79 4.13 1.40
N PRO A 18 -4.82 3.29 1.80
CA PRO A 18 -4.59 3.04 3.22
C PRO A 18 -4.10 4.33 3.87
N GLU A 19 -4.87 4.85 4.84
CA GLU A 19 -4.58 6.08 5.60
C GLU A 19 -3.28 6.01 6.45
N GLN A 20 -2.58 4.88 6.40
CA GLN A 20 -1.38 4.61 7.18
C GLN A 20 -0.20 4.19 6.29
N PRO A 21 1.04 4.54 6.68
CA PRO A 21 2.21 4.23 5.88
C PRO A 21 2.35 2.72 5.66
N PRO A 22 2.96 2.29 4.54
CA PRO A 22 3.13 0.87 4.22
C PRO A 22 3.86 0.12 5.32
N LYS A 23 4.68 0.84 6.07
CA LYS A 23 5.36 0.36 7.27
C LYS A 23 4.41 -0.33 8.27
N ASN A 24 3.17 0.15 8.40
CA ASN A 24 2.20 -0.30 9.39
C ASN A 24 1.11 -1.21 8.80
N TRP A 25 1.27 -1.65 7.54
CA TRP A 25 0.27 -2.51 6.92
C TRP A 25 0.32 -3.91 7.53
N THR A 26 -0.87 -4.47 7.74
CA THR A 26 -1.07 -5.90 8.02
C THR A 26 -0.95 -6.71 6.72
N GLU A 27 -0.81 -8.03 6.84
CA GLU A 27 -0.78 -8.99 5.74
C GLU A 27 -2.04 -8.89 4.87
N SER A 28 -3.20 -8.61 5.49
CA SER A 28 -4.45 -8.36 4.76
C SER A 28 -4.40 -7.08 3.93
N GLN A 29 -3.80 -6.01 4.45
CA GLN A 29 -3.66 -4.74 3.71
C GLN A 29 -2.64 -4.86 2.57
N VAL A 30 -1.55 -5.60 2.81
CA VAL A 30 -0.60 -5.97 1.75
C VAL A 30 -1.31 -6.77 0.66
N SER A 31 -2.15 -7.73 1.03
CA SER A 31 -2.92 -8.54 0.08
C SER A 31 -3.88 -7.69 -0.76
N THR A 32 -4.59 -6.76 -0.13
CA THR A 32 -5.46 -5.80 -0.83
C THR A 32 -4.66 -4.95 -1.82
N TRP A 33 -3.50 -4.42 -1.41
CA TRP A 33 -2.63 -3.64 -2.30
C TRP A 33 -2.07 -4.47 -3.46
N LEU A 34 -1.63 -5.70 -3.22
CA LEU A 34 -1.16 -6.61 -4.28
C LEU A 34 -2.28 -6.88 -5.30
N ARG A 35 -3.52 -7.00 -4.84
CA ARG A 35 -4.68 -7.17 -5.71
C ARG A 35 -4.96 -5.92 -6.53
N SER A 36 -4.83 -4.72 -5.95
CA SER A 36 -5.07 -3.46 -6.66
C SER A 36 -4.03 -3.19 -7.76
N ILE A 37 -2.78 -3.65 -7.60
CA ILE A 37 -1.76 -3.58 -8.66
C ILE A 37 -1.84 -4.74 -9.68
N GLY A 38 -2.80 -5.65 -9.54
CA GLY A 38 -3.07 -6.73 -10.50
C GLY A 38 -2.21 -7.99 -10.32
N VAL A 39 -1.63 -8.23 -9.14
CA VAL A 39 -0.96 -9.51 -8.84
C VAL A 39 -2.01 -10.62 -8.76
N LYS A 40 -1.68 -11.79 -9.32
CA LYS A 40 -2.60 -12.94 -9.33
C LYS A 40 -2.80 -13.48 -7.92
N GLU A 41 -4.04 -13.85 -7.62
CA GLU A 41 -4.46 -14.34 -6.30
C GLU A 41 -3.60 -15.49 -5.76
N GLN A 42 -3.20 -16.44 -6.62
CA GLN A 42 -2.33 -17.55 -6.24
C GLN A 42 -0.98 -17.12 -5.61
N TYR A 43 -0.49 -15.94 -5.95
CA TYR A 43 0.74 -15.40 -5.38
C TYR A 43 0.45 -14.56 -4.13
N ILE A 44 -0.71 -13.91 -4.08
CA ILE A 44 -1.18 -13.16 -2.90
C ILE A 44 -1.37 -14.12 -1.74
N VAL A 45 -2.04 -15.25 -1.96
CA VAL A 45 -2.23 -16.30 -0.93
C VAL A 45 -0.89 -16.79 -0.39
N LYS A 46 0.09 -17.07 -1.27
CA LYS A 46 1.44 -17.49 -0.82
C LYS A 46 2.17 -16.41 -0.01
N LEU A 47 2.07 -15.15 -0.42
CA LEU A 47 2.67 -14.05 0.33
C LEU A 47 2.00 -13.86 1.69
N TYR A 48 0.68 -14.07 1.76
CA TYR A 48 -0.06 -14.05 3.02
C TYR A 48 0.34 -15.22 3.94
N GLU A 49 0.48 -16.44 3.39
CA GLU A 49 0.93 -17.63 4.13
C GLU A 49 2.38 -17.50 4.65
N GLU A 50 3.23 -16.78 3.93
CA GLU A 50 4.59 -16.42 4.35
C GLU A 50 4.62 -15.18 5.26
N GLU A 51 3.46 -14.77 5.78
CA GLU A 51 3.29 -13.66 6.74
C GLU A 51 3.88 -12.33 6.25
N VAL A 52 3.77 -12.05 4.95
CA VAL A 52 4.31 -10.81 4.37
C VAL A 52 3.44 -9.61 4.78
N ASP A 53 3.84 -8.96 5.86
CA ASP A 53 3.30 -7.70 6.34
C ASP A 53 3.93 -6.49 5.63
N GLY A 54 3.53 -5.29 6.07
CA GLY A 54 4.05 -4.03 5.56
C GLY A 54 5.56 -3.85 5.74
N GLN A 55 6.15 -4.34 6.83
CA GLN A 55 7.62 -4.30 7.01
C GLN A 55 8.31 -5.17 5.97
N ILE A 56 7.83 -6.40 5.83
CA ILE A 56 8.44 -7.38 4.94
C ILE A 56 8.29 -6.94 3.49
N LEU A 57 7.11 -6.42 3.11
CA LEU A 57 6.85 -5.84 1.78
C LEU A 57 7.94 -4.83 1.38
N LEU A 58 8.32 -3.93 2.30
CA LEU A 58 9.33 -2.91 2.04
C LEU A 58 10.73 -3.48 1.84
N THR A 59 11.01 -4.67 2.37
CA THR A 59 12.31 -5.36 2.27
C THR A 59 12.39 -6.40 1.15
N LEU A 60 11.28 -6.68 0.45
CA LEU A 60 11.24 -7.70 -0.59
C LEU A 60 12.32 -7.46 -1.66
N ASN A 61 12.88 -8.54 -2.17
CA ASN A 61 13.74 -8.49 -3.34
C ASN A 61 13.25 -9.49 -4.39
N GLU A 62 13.76 -9.34 -5.60
CA GLU A 62 13.33 -10.18 -6.71
C GLU A 62 13.67 -11.66 -6.49
N ASP A 63 14.79 -11.93 -5.79
CA ASP A 63 15.24 -13.29 -5.47
C ASP A 63 14.28 -14.00 -4.51
N PHE A 64 13.80 -13.35 -3.47
CA PHE A 64 12.80 -13.91 -2.55
C PHE A 64 11.52 -14.28 -3.30
N LEU A 65 11.02 -13.38 -4.14
CA LEU A 65 9.81 -13.62 -4.94
C LEU A 65 9.99 -14.79 -5.90
N LYS A 66 11.15 -14.90 -6.56
CA LYS A 66 11.43 -16.00 -7.50
C LYS A 66 11.71 -17.33 -6.80
N THR A 67 12.43 -17.34 -5.69
CA THR A 67 12.93 -18.56 -5.07
C THR A 67 12.01 -19.12 -3.99
N LYS A 68 11.42 -18.26 -3.13
CA LYS A 68 10.54 -18.68 -2.04
C LYS A 68 9.09 -18.78 -2.51
N ILE A 69 8.62 -17.75 -3.21
CA ILE A 69 7.22 -17.69 -3.68
C ILE A 69 7.03 -18.44 -5.01
N CYS A 70 8.13 -18.82 -5.67
CA CYS A 70 8.15 -19.43 -7.00
C CYS A 70 7.43 -18.57 -8.06
N MET A 71 7.60 -17.25 -7.97
CA MET A 71 7.00 -16.29 -8.88
C MET A 71 7.81 -16.16 -10.17
N LYS A 72 7.13 -15.95 -11.30
CA LYS A 72 7.82 -15.61 -12.56
C LYS A 72 8.41 -14.20 -12.49
N SER A 73 9.44 -13.95 -13.31
CA SER A 73 10.13 -12.64 -13.35
C SER A 73 9.19 -11.46 -13.57
N GLY A 74 8.19 -11.58 -14.46
CA GLY A 74 7.25 -10.49 -14.76
C GLY A 74 6.50 -9.97 -13.53
N PRO A 75 5.67 -10.81 -12.86
CA PRO A 75 4.99 -10.40 -11.64
C PRO A 75 5.94 -9.98 -10.51
N ALA A 76 7.12 -10.61 -10.39
CA ALA A 76 8.10 -10.23 -9.38
C ALA A 76 8.62 -8.80 -9.62
N HIS A 77 8.98 -8.49 -10.87
CA HIS A 77 9.40 -7.15 -11.27
C HIS A 77 8.31 -6.09 -11.03
N LEU A 78 7.05 -6.40 -11.35
CA LEU A 78 5.92 -5.52 -11.11
C LEU A 78 5.78 -5.14 -9.63
N ILE A 79 5.91 -6.12 -8.71
CA ILE A 79 5.80 -5.87 -7.27
C ILE A 79 6.93 -4.94 -6.80
N ILE A 80 8.17 -5.20 -7.21
CA ILE A 80 9.32 -4.36 -6.83
C ILE A 80 9.15 -2.93 -7.35
N GLN A 81 8.78 -2.77 -8.62
CA GLN A 81 8.53 -1.45 -9.21
C GLN A 81 7.41 -0.70 -8.46
N LYS A 82 6.27 -1.34 -8.21
CA LYS A 82 5.12 -0.72 -7.55
C LYS A 82 5.40 -0.38 -6.08
N ARG A 83 6.20 -1.19 -5.38
CA ARG A 83 6.67 -0.90 -4.02
C ARG A 83 7.53 0.37 -3.99
N ASP A 84 8.41 0.54 -4.96
CA ASP A 84 9.28 1.74 -5.03
C ASP A 84 8.45 3.00 -5.34
N GLU A 85 7.45 2.90 -6.21
CA GLU A 85 6.45 3.95 -6.45
C GLU A 85 5.67 4.28 -5.17
N LEU A 86 5.22 3.26 -4.44
CA LEU A 86 4.52 3.40 -3.17
C LEU A 86 5.38 4.16 -2.14
N LEU A 87 6.61 3.74 -1.91
CA LEU A 87 7.55 4.41 -1.00
C LEU A 87 7.72 5.89 -1.36
N ASN A 88 7.92 6.19 -2.65
CA ASN A 88 8.08 7.57 -3.12
C ASN A 88 6.82 8.42 -2.89
N GLY A 89 5.62 7.84 -2.95
CA GLY A 89 4.37 8.53 -2.62
C GLY A 89 4.32 8.95 -1.15
N TRP A 90 4.71 8.05 -0.24
CA TRP A 90 4.72 8.33 1.19
C TRP A 90 5.80 9.32 1.62
N PHE A 91 6.97 9.31 0.98
CA PHE A 91 8.01 10.33 1.24
C PHE A 91 7.59 11.72 0.78
N LYS A 92 6.80 11.85 -0.29
CA LYS A 92 6.28 13.13 -0.77
C LYS A 92 5.22 13.70 0.18
N ASN A 93 4.33 12.85 0.68
CA ASN A 93 3.27 13.27 1.61
C ASN A 93 3.85 13.75 2.95
N GLY A 94 4.91 13.11 3.46
CA GLY A 94 5.60 13.54 4.68
C GLY A 94 6.35 14.88 4.58
N ALA A 95 6.67 15.35 3.37
CA ALA A 95 7.30 16.65 3.14
C ALA A 95 6.28 17.80 3.07
N SER A 96 5.03 17.52 2.69
CA SER A 96 3.99 18.54 2.48
C SER A 96 3.22 18.95 3.74
N GLU A 97 3.29 18.18 4.83
CA GLU A 97 2.59 18.50 6.09
C GLU A 97 3.29 19.60 6.92
N ARG A 98 4.53 20.00 6.59
CA ARG A 98 5.27 21.05 7.34
C ARG A 98 4.90 22.49 6.99
N GLN A 99 3.94 22.71 6.07
CA GLN A 99 3.49 24.05 5.68
C GLN A 99 2.02 24.36 5.93
N ARG A 100 1.29 23.52 6.67
CA ARG A 100 -0.09 23.82 7.13
C ARG A 100 -0.17 24.23 8.60
N SER A 101 0.84 24.98 9.05
CA SER A 101 0.79 25.72 10.30
C SER A 101 1.37 27.11 10.06
N GLN A 102 0.63 27.94 9.34
CA GLN A 102 0.66 29.39 9.44
C GLN A 102 -0.78 29.87 9.60
#